data_AF-A0A2E9D5U0-F1
#
_entry.id   AF-A0A2E9D5U0-F1
#
_cell.length_a   1.000
_cell.length_b   1.000
_cell.length_c   1.000
_cell.angle_alpha   90.00
_cell.angle_beta   90.00
_cell.angle_gamma   90.00
#
_symmetry.space_group_name_H-M   'P 1'
#
loop_
_entity.id
_entity.type
_entity.pdbx_description
1 polymer ?
#
loop_
_entity_poly.entity_id
_entity_poly.type
_entity_poly.pdbx_seq_one_letter_code
_entity_poly.pdbx_strand_id
1 'polypeptide(L)'
;MEFLDPFQMQFPSRPATELGPALLLRDDNRARFDCDSVAVLKERLDALTKGLVTKLAGVDGLLLAGGCVVHALSGGRSPCSDVDIFLKCDPSEGMSKVRAVYDACRAVGLTLSRNGSLKNMLVTRTCCSVTFFISEKACPPIQVPFAARLAPVGLLV
;
A
#
# COMPACT_ATOMS: atom_id res chain seq x y z
N MET A 1 -4.67 29.03 -5.01
CA MET A 1 -3.67 27.95 -4.76
C MET A 1 -3.95 26.87 -5.78
N GLU A 2 -3.11 26.77 -6.81
CA GLU A 2 -3.18 25.64 -7.75
C GLU A 2 -2.75 24.37 -7.01
N PHE A 3 -3.64 23.38 -6.94
CA PHE A 3 -3.29 22.04 -6.49
C PHE A 3 -2.48 21.37 -7.60
N LEU A 4 -1.22 21.08 -7.32
CA LEU A 4 -0.36 20.31 -8.22
C LEU A 4 -0.92 18.88 -8.28
N ASP A 5 -1.38 18.43 -9.46
CA ASP A 5 -1.80 17.05 -9.68
C ASP A 5 -0.55 16.16 -9.76
N PRO A 6 -0.26 15.32 -8.74
CA PRO A 6 0.96 14.49 -8.72
C PRO A 6 0.97 13.44 -9.84
N PHE A 7 -0.17 13.21 -10.50
CA PHE A 7 -0.32 12.27 -11.60
C PHE A 7 0.05 12.89 -12.97
N GLN A 8 0.31 14.20 -13.05
CA GLN A 8 0.65 14.88 -14.31
C GLN A 8 2.17 14.98 -14.59
N MET A 9 3.03 14.62 -13.63
CA MET A 9 4.49 14.62 -13.85
C MET A 9 4.96 13.43 -14.71
N GLN A 10 5.83 13.67 -15.69
CA GLN A 10 6.50 12.60 -16.45
C GLN A 10 7.86 12.27 -15.81
N PHE A 11 8.16 10.99 -15.64
CA PHE A 11 9.45 10.51 -15.13
C PHE A 11 10.09 9.54 -16.11
N PRO A 12 11.43 9.54 -16.25
CA PRO A 12 12.14 8.56 -17.05
C PRO A 12 12.05 7.14 -16.44
N SER A 13 11.83 6.13 -17.29
CA SER A 13 11.76 4.71 -16.89
C SER A 13 13.14 4.08 -16.71
N ARG A 14 13.35 3.26 -15.68
CA ARG A 14 14.57 2.44 -15.48
C ARG A 14 14.27 0.92 -15.56
N PRO A 15 15.27 0.06 -15.87
CA PRO A 15 15.09 -1.39 -15.99
C PRO A 15 14.84 -2.08 -14.64
N ALA A 16 13.94 -3.06 -14.61
CA ALA A 16 13.54 -3.82 -13.42
C ALA A 16 14.65 -4.73 -12.83
N THR A 17 15.75 -4.95 -13.56
CA THR A 17 16.86 -5.84 -13.19
C THR A 17 17.76 -5.29 -12.08
N GLU A 18 17.53 -4.06 -11.62
CA GLU A 18 18.27 -3.44 -10.51
C GLU A 18 17.67 -3.76 -9.13
N LEU A 19 16.52 -4.46 -9.07
CA LEU A 19 15.93 -4.93 -7.82
C LEU A 19 16.78 -6.10 -7.30
N GLY A 20 17.59 -5.84 -6.27
CA GLY A 20 18.50 -6.81 -5.65
C GLY A 20 17.84 -8.13 -5.20
N PRO A 21 18.65 -9.12 -4.77
CA PRO A 21 18.18 -10.47 -4.50
C PRO A 21 17.10 -10.51 -3.41
N ALA A 22 16.11 -11.40 -3.59
CA ALA A 22 15.04 -11.64 -2.63
C ALA A 22 15.62 -12.01 -1.25
N LEU A 23 15.26 -11.25 -0.22
CA LEU A 23 15.63 -11.51 1.16
C LEU A 23 14.91 -12.77 1.66
N LEU A 24 15.51 -13.93 1.45
CA LEU A 24 15.12 -15.17 2.12
C LEU A 24 15.66 -15.11 3.56
N LEU A 25 14.76 -14.89 4.53
CA LEU A 25 15.09 -14.88 5.96
C LEU A 25 15.57 -16.27 6.41
N ARG A 26 16.69 -16.30 7.14
CA ARG A 26 17.26 -17.52 7.77
C ARG A 26 16.31 -18.09 8.83
N ASP A 27 16.36 -19.41 8.99
CA ASP A 27 15.32 -20.28 9.55
C ASP A 27 14.84 -20.04 11.00
N ASP A 28 15.49 -19.18 11.79
CA ASP A 28 15.19 -19.05 13.23
C ASP A 28 14.14 -17.96 13.56
N ASN A 29 13.76 -17.13 12.58
CA ASN A 29 12.80 -16.03 12.72
C ASN A 29 11.55 -16.19 11.83
N ARG A 30 11.10 -17.43 11.60
CA ARG A 30 9.85 -17.65 10.84
C ARG A 30 8.68 -16.97 11.56
N ALA A 31 8.01 -16.05 10.85
CA ALA A 31 6.79 -15.43 11.35
C ALA A 31 5.77 -16.53 11.67
N ARG A 32 5.47 -16.71 12.96
CA ARG A 32 4.37 -17.57 13.38
C ARG A 32 3.08 -16.83 13.08
N PHE A 33 2.39 -17.25 12.03
CA PHE A 33 1.07 -16.75 11.73
C PHE A 33 0.08 -17.26 12.78
N ASP A 34 -0.70 -16.33 13.30
CA ASP A 34 -1.65 -16.48 14.41
C ASP A 34 -2.89 -15.70 14.04
N CYS A 35 -3.48 -16.14 12.94
CA CYS A 35 -4.61 -15.52 12.28
C CYS A 35 -5.54 -16.62 11.80
N ASP A 36 -6.59 -16.86 12.58
CA ASP A 36 -7.45 -18.04 12.44
C ASP A 36 -8.42 -17.95 11.26
N SER A 37 -8.60 -16.76 10.66
CA SER A 37 -9.47 -16.58 9.50
C SER A 37 -9.14 -15.32 8.71
N VAL A 38 -9.62 -15.30 7.46
CA VAL A 38 -9.56 -14.13 6.58
C VAL A 38 -10.34 -12.94 7.18
N ALA A 39 -11.42 -13.18 7.93
CA ALA A 39 -12.18 -12.13 8.59
C ALA A 39 -11.34 -11.42 9.66
N VAL A 40 -10.62 -12.19 10.49
CA VAL A 40 -9.71 -11.67 11.51
C VAL A 40 -8.55 -10.92 10.86
N LEU A 41 -7.99 -11.44 9.75
CA LEU A 41 -6.96 -10.72 9.00
C LEU A 41 -7.47 -9.37 8.51
N LYS A 42 -8.66 -9.34 7.91
CA LYS A 42 -9.28 -8.13 7.39
C LYS A 42 -9.50 -7.11 8.51
N GLU A 43 -10.06 -7.53 9.64
CA GLU A 43 -10.30 -6.65 10.80
C GLU A 43 -9.00 -6.04 11.32
N ARG A 44 -7.97 -6.87 11.55
CA ARG A 44 -6.67 -6.40 12.04
C ARG A 44 -6.00 -5.45 11.06
N LEU A 45 -5.99 -5.80 9.77
CA LEU A 45 -5.38 -4.97 8.74
C LEU A 45 -6.13 -3.64 8.57
N ASP A 46 -7.46 -3.65 8.65
CA ASP A 46 -8.27 -2.43 8.60
C ASP A 46 -8.04 -1.53 9.82
N ALA A 47 -7.88 -2.11 11.02
CA ALA A 47 -7.54 -1.36 12.23
C ALA A 47 -6.15 -0.70 12.17
N LEU A 48 -5.16 -1.41 11.60
CA LEU A 48 -3.81 -0.89 11.38
C LEU A 48 -3.79 0.25 10.35
N THR A 49 -4.58 0.10 9.28
CA THR A 49 -4.66 1.05 8.16
C THR A 49 -5.76 2.09 8.32
N LYS A 50 -6.39 2.16 9.50
CA LYS A 50 -7.42 3.15 9.87
C LYS A 50 -8.63 3.17 8.92
N GLY A 51 -9.09 1.99 8.52
CA GLY A 51 -10.28 1.82 7.68
C GLY A 51 -9.99 1.78 6.18
N LEU A 52 -8.71 1.74 5.77
CA LEU A 52 -8.34 1.73 4.36
C LEU A 52 -8.84 0.49 3.62
N VAL A 53 -8.71 -0.70 4.22
CA VAL A 53 -9.13 -1.97 3.61
C VAL A 53 -10.63 -1.95 3.33
N THR A 54 -11.42 -1.44 4.28
CA THR A 54 -12.86 -1.27 4.11
C THR A 54 -13.19 -0.28 2.98
N LYS A 55 -12.47 0.84 2.90
CA LYS A 55 -12.67 1.83 1.81
C LYS A 55 -12.27 1.31 0.43
N LEU A 56 -11.33 0.36 0.37
CA LEU A 56 -10.87 -0.27 -0.86
C LEU A 56 -11.72 -1.49 -1.27
N ALA A 57 -12.69 -1.92 -0.47
CA ALA A 57 -13.44 -3.15 -0.70
C ALA A 57 -14.21 -3.18 -2.04
N GLY A 58 -14.51 -2.02 -2.64
CA GLY A 58 -15.14 -1.91 -3.96
C GLY A 58 -14.17 -1.77 -5.13
N VAL A 59 -12.85 -1.86 -4.89
CA VAL A 59 -11.83 -1.75 -5.93
C VAL A 59 -11.28 -3.14 -6.22
N ASP A 60 -11.66 -3.71 -7.36
CA ASP A 60 -11.20 -5.04 -7.76
C ASP A 60 -9.73 -5.08 -8.15
N GLY A 61 -9.11 -6.25 -8.01
CA GLY A 61 -7.74 -6.50 -8.48
C GLY A 61 -6.67 -5.77 -7.68
N LEU A 62 -6.87 -5.60 -6.38
CA LEU A 62 -5.85 -5.11 -5.45
C LEU A 62 -5.25 -6.29 -4.66
N LEU A 63 -3.92 -6.30 -4.53
CA LEU A 63 -3.20 -7.22 -3.66
C LEU A 63 -2.43 -6.41 -2.62
N LEU A 64 -2.72 -6.66 -1.34
CA LEU A 64 -2.06 -6.00 -0.22
C LEU A 64 -0.89 -6.87 0.26
N ALA A 65 0.26 -6.23 0.49
CA ALA A 65 1.47 -6.84 1.03
C ALA A 65 2.23 -5.84 1.92
N GLY A 66 3.48 -6.15 2.25
CA GLY A 66 4.33 -5.33 3.10
C GLY A 66 4.28 -5.73 4.58
N GLY A 67 4.98 -4.98 5.42
CA GLY A 67 5.18 -5.31 6.83
C GLY A 67 3.88 -5.33 7.63
N CYS A 68 2.90 -4.50 7.28
CA CYS A 68 1.65 -4.45 8.04
C CYS A 68 0.75 -5.67 7.79
N VAL A 69 0.85 -6.33 6.62
CA VAL A 69 0.19 -7.63 6.38
C VAL A 69 0.84 -8.72 7.22
N VAL A 70 2.18 -8.76 7.28
CA VAL A 70 2.92 -9.71 8.13
C VAL A 70 2.61 -9.47 9.61
N HIS A 71 2.54 -8.22 10.05
CA HIS A 71 2.14 -7.84 11.42
C HIS A 71 0.72 -8.34 11.75
N ALA A 72 -0.25 -8.13 10.85
CA ALA A 72 -1.63 -8.58 11.05
C ALA A 72 -1.72 -10.11 11.14
N LEU A 73 -1.01 -10.81 10.24
CA LEU A 73 -0.94 -12.27 10.21
C LEU A 73 -0.24 -12.85 11.44
N SER A 74 0.77 -12.18 11.99
CA SER A 74 1.57 -12.68 13.12
C SER A 74 1.03 -12.33 14.50
N GLY A 75 -0.17 -11.72 14.56
CA GLY A 75 -0.76 -11.26 15.83
C GLY A 75 -0.01 -10.08 16.45
N GLY A 76 0.67 -9.28 15.62
CA GLY A 76 1.41 -8.09 16.05
C GLY A 76 2.84 -8.33 16.53
N ARG A 77 3.38 -9.54 16.32
CA ARG A 77 4.74 -9.91 16.74
C ARG A 77 5.85 -9.39 15.82
N SER A 78 5.51 -8.99 14.60
CA SER A 78 6.43 -8.37 13.64
C SER A 78 6.25 -6.85 13.66
N PRO A 79 7.27 -6.02 13.36
CA PRO A 79 7.05 -4.57 13.19
C PRO A 79 6.03 -4.28 12.08
N CYS A 80 5.06 -3.37 12.29
CA CYS A 80 4.29 -2.80 11.18
C CYS A 80 5.06 -1.59 10.63
N SER A 81 5.50 -1.69 9.39
CA SER A 81 6.32 -0.68 8.71
C SER A 81 5.56 0.05 7.60
N ASP A 82 4.77 -0.68 6.81
CA ASP A 82 4.28 -0.22 5.52
C ASP A 82 3.16 -1.13 4.97
N VAL A 83 2.42 -0.62 3.99
CA VAL A 83 1.46 -1.37 3.18
C VAL A 83 1.77 -1.15 1.70
N ASP A 84 2.11 -2.22 0.99
CA ASP A 84 2.22 -2.21 -0.46
C ASP A 84 0.89 -2.66 -1.08
N ILE A 85 0.41 -1.91 -2.08
CA ILE A 85 -0.81 -2.24 -2.85
C ILE A 85 -0.41 -2.48 -4.30
N PHE A 86 -0.36 -3.75 -4.68
CA PHE A 86 -0.12 -4.17 -6.06
C PHE A 86 -1.42 -4.17 -6.86
N LEU A 87 -1.35 -3.66 -8.08
CA LEU A 87 -2.49 -3.60 -9.00
C LEU A 87 -2.45 -4.78 -9.97
N LYS A 88 -3.47 -5.63 -9.89
CA LYS A 88 -3.77 -6.68 -10.87
C LYS A 88 -4.87 -6.15 -11.79
N CYS A 89 -4.48 -5.47 -12.86
CA CYS A 89 -5.38 -4.86 -13.82
C CYS A 89 -4.75 -4.77 -15.20
N ASP A 90 -5.56 -4.45 -16.20
CA ASP A 90 -5.03 -4.03 -17.49
C ASP A 90 -4.23 -2.70 -17.32
N PRO A 91 -3.12 -2.50 -18.03
CA PRO A 91 -2.36 -1.25 -17.96
C PRO A 91 -3.19 0.02 -18.20
N SER A 92 -4.24 -0.04 -19.02
CA SER A 92 -5.15 1.09 -19.27
C SER A 92 -5.96 1.52 -18.04
N GLU A 93 -6.18 0.60 -17.09
CA GLU A 93 -6.92 0.82 -15.86
C GLU A 93 -6.02 1.28 -14.70
N GLY A 94 -4.71 1.09 -14.81
CA GLY A 94 -3.76 1.27 -13.71
C GLY A 94 -3.89 2.63 -13.03
N MET A 95 -3.93 3.72 -13.81
CA MET A 95 -4.08 5.07 -13.26
C MET A 95 -5.43 5.32 -12.60
N SER A 96 -6.51 4.71 -13.09
CA SER A 96 -7.82 4.80 -12.45
C SER A 96 -7.79 4.13 -11.07
N LYS A 97 -7.16 2.96 -10.96
CA LYS A 97 -7.01 2.25 -9.68
C LYS A 97 -6.09 2.99 -8.70
N VAL A 98 -4.99 3.59 -9.18
CA VAL A 98 -4.14 4.47 -8.35
C VAL A 98 -4.94 5.64 -7.79
N ARG A 99 -5.82 6.26 -8.59
CA ARG A 99 -6.71 7.33 -8.13
C ARG A 99 -7.71 6.84 -7.09
N ALA A 100 -8.30 5.66 -7.28
CA ALA A 100 -9.18 5.06 -6.29
C ALA A 100 -8.45 4.82 -4.94
N VAL A 101 -7.20 4.36 -4.98
CA VAL A 101 -6.36 4.23 -3.78
C VAL A 101 -6.09 5.59 -3.15
N TYR A 102 -5.77 6.61 -3.94
CA TYR A 102 -5.59 7.98 -3.44
C TYR A 102 -6.85 8.51 -2.75
N ASP A 103 -8.03 8.33 -3.36
CA ASP A 103 -9.30 8.78 -2.77
C ASP A 103 -9.61 8.04 -1.46
N ALA A 104 -9.31 6.75 -1.37
CA ALA A 104 -9.43 5.98 -0.14
C ALA A 104 -8.47 6.50 0.94
N CYS A 105 -7.20 6.74 0.61
CA CYS A 105 -6.21 7.35 1.51
C CYS A 105 -6.64 8.74 1.98
N ARG A 106 -7.15 9.57 1.06
CA ARG A 106 -7.68 10.89 1.35
C ARG A 106 -8.83 10.83 2.34
N ALA A 107 -9.76 9.89 2.14
CA ALA A 107 -10.88 9.67 3.05
C ALA A 107 -10.43 9.21 4.44
N VAL A 108 -9.42 8.34 4.56
CA VAL A 108 -8.80 8.00 5.85
C VAL A 108 -8.22 9.25 6.51
N GLY A 109 -7.45 10.05 5.76
CA GLY A 109 -6.85 11.30 6.28
C GLY A 109 -7.89 12.30 6.79
N LEU A 110 -9.04 12.41 6.12
CA LEU A 110 -10.16 13.22 6.57
C LEU A 110 -10.77 12.68 7.87
N THR A 111 -10.98 11.37 7.98
CA THR A 111 -11.51 10.74 9.21
C THR A 111 -10.58 10.93 10.41
N LEU A 112 -9.26 10.93 10.19
CA LEU A 112 -8.27 11.17 11.24
C LEU A 112 -8.11 12.65 11.59
N SER A 113 -8.63 13.57 10.76
CA SER A 113 -8.50 15.00 10.97
C SER A 113 -9.57 15.53 11.93
N ARG A 114 -9.12 16.11 13.06
CA ARG A 114 -10.01 16.70 14.09
C ARG A 114 -10.84 17.89 13.59
N ASN A 115 -10.44 18.53 12.50
CA ASN A 115 -11.10 19.72 11.94
C ASN A 115 -11.56 19.51 10.49
N GLY A 116 -11.60 18.27 9.99
CA GLY A 116 -12.00 17.95 8.63
C GLY A 116 -11.02 18.46 7.54
N SER A 117 -9.84 18.95 7.91
CA SER A 117 -8.84 19.46 6.98
C SER A 117 -7.75 18.42 6.70
N LEU A 118 -7.44 18.18 5.43
CA LEU A 118 -6.43 17.25 4.91
C LEU A 118 -4.97 17.66 5.14
N LYS A 119 -4.68 18.44 6.18
CA LYS A 119 -3.33 18.98 6.45
C LYS A 119 -2.25 17.92 6.66
N ASN A 120 -2.64 16.66 6.87
CA ASN A 120 -1.76 15.58 7.29
C ASN A 120 -1.54 14.50 6.21
N MET A 121 -1.77 14.79 4.93
CA MET A 121 -1.47 13.85 3.85
C MET A 121 -0.32 14.37 2.98
N LEU A 122 0.81 13.65 3.00
CA LEU A 122 1.91 13.86 2.08
C LEU A 122 1.87 12.76 1.01
N VAL A 123 2.01 13.16 -0.25
CA VAL A 123 2.09 12.24 -1.37
C VAL A 123 3.45 12.40 -2.02
N THR A 124 4.21 11.32 -2.12
CA THR A 124 5.45 11.28 -2.89
C THR A 124 5.27 10.36 -4.08
N ARG A 125 5.99 10.66 -5.16
CA ARG A 125 5.97 9.86 -6.37
C ARG A 125 7.38 9.70 -6.92
N THR A 126 7.68 8.48 -7.36
CA THR A 126 8.91 8.13 -8.07
C THR A 126 8.55 7.60 -9.47
N CYS A 127 9.55 7.22 -10.26
CA CYS A 127 9.32 6.50 -11.52
C CYS A 127 8.70 5.10 -11.31
N CYS A 128 8.76 4.55 -10.08
CA CYS A 128 8.37 3.17 -9.79
C CYS A 128 7.24 3.05 -8.76
N SER A 129 6.80 4.14 -8.11
CA SER A 129 5.75 4.08 -7.09
C SER A 129 5.10 5.42 -6.80
N VAL A 130 3.92 5.38 -6.19
CA VAL A 130 3.34 6.48 -5.42
C VAL A 130 3.25 6.04 -3.97
N THR A 131 3.66 6.90 -3.04
CA THR A 131 3.57 6.63 -1.60
C THR A 131 2.73 7.71 -0.91
N PHE A 132 1.77 7.29 -0.11
CA PHE A 132 0.87 8.12 0.68
C PHE A 132 1.25 8.01 2.16
N PHE A 133 1.56 9.15 2.77
CA PHE A 133 1.80 9.27 4.20
C PHE A 133 0.61 9.98 4.83
N ILE A 134 -0.15 9.28 5.67
CA ILE A 134 -1.39 9.79 6.27
C ILE A 134 -1.17 9.96 7.78
N SER A 135 -0.88 11.19 8.20
CA SER A 135 -0.53 11.58 9.58
C SER A 135 0.69 10.82 10.10
N GLU A 136 1.75 11.53 10.50
CA GLU A 136 3.11 11.00 10.73
C GLU A 136 3.23 9.73 11.61
N LYS A 137 2.21 9.34 12.37
CA LYS A 137 2.25 8.16 13.26
C LYS A 137 0.97 7.33 13.32
N ALA A 138 -0.11 7.73 12.64
CA ALA A 138 -1.41 7.09 12.84
C ALA A 138 -1.68 5.95 11.86
N CYS A 139 -1.16 6.03 10.64
CA CYS A 139 -1.35 5.04 9.59
C CYS A 139 0.02 4.70 8.99
N PRO A 140 0.33 3.41 8.70
CA PRO A 140 1.53 3.07 7.98
C PRO A 140 1.56 3.77 6.61
N PRO A 141 2.75 4.10 6.07
CA PRO A 141 2.89 4.53 4.69
C PRO A 141 2.24 3.51 3.73
N ILE A 142 1.47 4.01 2.77
CA ILE A 142 0.80 3.19 1.76
C ILE A 142 1.49 3.42 0.43
N GLN A 143 2.07 2.38 -0.14
CA GLN A 143 2.81 2.44 -1.38
C GLN A 143 2.07 1.69 -2.47
N VAL A 144 1.90 2.32 -3.63
CA VAL A 144 1.39 1.70 -4.86
C VAL A 144 2.55 1.62 -5.84
N PRO A 145 3.27 0.48 -5.91
CA PRO A 145 4.31 0.30 -6.90
C PRO A 145 3.70 0.24 -8.31
N PHE A 146 4.26 1.03 -9.21
CA PHE A 146 4.07 0.84 -10.64
C PHE A 146 4.91 -0.36 -11.04
N ALA A 147 4.26 -1.43 -11.51
CA ALA A 147 4.98 -2.48 -12.21
C ALA A 147 5.56 -1.87 -13.49
N ALA A 148 6.80 -1.39 -13.43
CA ALA A 148 7.61 -1.19 -14.62
C ALA A 148 7.90 -2.58 -15.20
N ARG A 149 6.89 -3.15 -15.88
CA ARG A 149 6.89 -4.38 -16.66
C ARG A 149 7.26 -5.71 -16.01
N LEU A 150 7.77 -5.81 -14.78
CA LEU A 150 8.09 -7.11 -14.17
C LEU A 150 7.99 -7.03 -12.63
N ALA A 151 6.78 -7.15 -12.08
CA ALA A 151 6.65 -7.50 -10.67
C ALA A 151 6.79 -9.04 -10.53
N PRO A 152 7.47 -9.55 -9.48
CA PRO A 152 7.61 -10.99 -9.23
C PRO A 152 6.28 -11.75 -9.09
N VAL A 153 5.15 -11.05 -9.02
CA VAL A 153 3.81 -11.66 -9.02
C VAL A 153 3.53 -12.41 -10.33
N GLY A 154 4.15 -12.01 -11.44
CA GLY A 154 4.10 -12.76 -12.71
C GLY A 154 4.87 -14.10 -12.67
N LEU A 155 5.67 -14.35 -11.63
CA LEU A 155 6.34 -15.64 -11.38
C LEU A 155 5.55 -16.54 -10.41
N LEU A 156 4.41 -16.08 -9.91
CA LEU A 156 3.56 -16.82 -8.97
C LEU A 156 2.29 -17.40 -9.63
N VAL A 157 2.23 -17.40 -10.96
CA VAL A 157 1.15 -18.01 -11.75
C VAL A 157 1.72 -19.06 -12.69
#